data_AF-A0A348Z7H1-F1
#
_entry.id   AF-A0A348Z7H1-F1
#
_cell.length_a   1.000
_cell.length_b   1.000
_cell.length_c   1.000
_cell.angle_alpha   90.00
_cell.angle_beta   90.00
_cell.angle_gamma   90.00
#
_symmetry.space_group_name_H-M   'P 1'
#
loop_
_entity.id
_entity.type
_entity.pdbx_description
1 polymer ?
#
loop_
_entity_poly.entity_id
_entity_poly.type
_entity_poly.pdbx_seq_one_letter_code
_entity_poly.pdbx_strand_id
1 'polypeptide(L)'
;MEEDILDVIITIIRDIIIYKEVGDEELIINIDKISDIKDLVNIFSLSKLNGMIKVVDDTRKTLKNNVNSSLAFITMVLRMQEV
;
A
#
# COMPACT_ATOMS: atom_id res chain seq x y z
N MET A 1 -2.26 -9.97 -13.37
CA MET A 1 -1.91 -10.61 -12.08
C MET A 1 -0.99 -9.74 -11.26
N GLU A 2 0.21 -9.35 -11.71
CA GLU A 2 1.06 -8.48 -10.86
C GLU A 2 0.44 -7.10 -10.64
N GLU A 3 -0.12 -6.47 -11.68
CA GLU A 3 -0.81 -5.17 -11.57
C GLU A 3 -1.98 -5.25 -10.58
N ASP A 4 -2.79 -6.31 -10.63
CA ASP A 4 -3.92 -6.51 -9.72
C ASP A 4 -3.46 -6.58 -8.24
N ILE A 5 -2.31 -7.22 -7.99
CA ILE A 5 -1.71 -7.28 -6.65
C ILE A 5 -1.28 -5.89 -6.18
N LEU A 6 -0.61 -5.11 -7.04
CA LEU A 6 -0.19 -3.75 -6.71
C LEU A 6 -1.39 -2.84 -6.47
N ASP A 7 -2.45 -2.99 -7.25
CA ASP A 7 -3.70 -2.23 -7.09
C ASP A 7 -4.36 -2.54 -5.75
N VAL A 8 -4.44 -3.82 -5.35
CA VAL A 8 -4.93 -4.20 -4.02
C VAL A 8 -4.08 -3.54 -2.91
N ILE A 9 -2.75 -3.57 -3.02
CA ILE A 9 -1.88 -2.91 -2.04
C ILE A 9 -2.17 -1.40 -1.95
N ILE A 10 -2.35 -0.72 -3.09
CA ILE A 10 -2.70 0.71 -3.13
C ILE A 10 -4.07 0.95 -2.48
N THR A 11 -5.07 0.10 -2.73
CA THR A 11 -6.40 0.26 -2.11
C THR A 11 -6.35 0.16 -0.59
N ILE A 12 -5.52 -0.72 -0.03
CA ILE A 12 -5.31 -0.84 1.42
C ILE A 12 -4.63 0.43 1.95
N ILE A 13 -3.54 0.88 1.30
CA ILE A 13 -2.84 2.10 1.73
C ILE A 13 -3.77 3.32 1.66
N ARG A 14 -4.59 3.42 0.60
CA ARG A 14 -5.62 4.46 0.44
C ARG A 14 -6.56 4.47 1.62
N ASP A 15 -7.12 3.33 1.99
CA ASP A 15 -8.11 3.24 3.06
C ASP A 15 -7.52 3.62 4.42
N ILE A 16 -6.26 3.26 4.69
CA ILE A 16 -5.53 3.73 5.88
C ILE A 16 -5.40 5.26 5.87
N ILE A 17 -5.03 5.88 4.75
CA ILE A 17 -4.92 7.33 4.62
C ILE A 17 -6.29 8.01 4.83
N ILE A 18 -7.34 7.53 4.14
CA ILE A 18 -8.68 8.10 4.23
C ILE A 18 -9.21 8.02 5.66
N TYR A 19 -9.11 6.86 6.30
CA TYR A 19 -9.57 6.71 7.67
C TYR A 19 -8.75 7.58 8.64
N LYS A 20 -7.44 7.70 8.43
CA LYS A 20 -6.57 8.54 9.26
C LYS A 20 -6.94 10.02 9.20
N GLU A 21 -7.35 10.52 8.04
CA GLU A 21 -7.70 11.93 7.84
C GLU A 21 -9.16 12.26 8.20
N VAL A 22 -10.09 11.36 7.88
CA VAL A 22 -11.54 11.62 7.98
C VAL A 22 -12.18 10.93 9.17
N GLY A 23 -11.69 9.73 9.53
CA GLY A 23 -12.26 8.90 10.60
C GLY A 23 -13.60 8.24 10.25
N ASP A 24 -14.01 8.25 8.99
CA ASP A 24 -15.29 7.72 8.52
C ASP A 24 -15.12 6.35 7.82
N GLU A 25 -15.78 5.34 8.37
CA GLU A 25 -15.75 3.95 7.85
C GLU A 25 -16.53 3.79 6.55
N GLU A 26 -17.49 4.66 6.25
CA GLU A 26 -18.30 4.59 5.03
C GLU A 26 -17.48 4.88 3.76
N LEU A 27 -16.30 5.49 3.91
CA LEU A 27 -15.39 5.82 2.80
C LEU A 27 -14.39 4.70 2.46
N ILE A 28 -14.40 3.62 3.25
CA ILE A 28 -13.46 2.50 3.17
C ILE A 28 -13.97 1.44 2.21
N ILE A 29 -13.17 1.08 1.21
CA ILE A 29 -13.56 0.08 0.20
C ILE A 29 -13.28 -1.34 0.66
N ASN A 30 -12.22 -1.56 1.45
CA ASN A 30 -11.87 -2.85 2.03
C ASN A 30 -12.52 -3.04 3.41
N ILE A 31 -13.86 -2.94 3.46
CA ILE A 31 -14.60 -2.96 4.72
C ILE A 31 -14.42 -4.26 5.52
N ASP A 32 -14.17 -5.37 4.84
CA ASP A 32 -13.84 -6.66 5.46
C ASP A 32 -12.51 -6.62 6.25
N LYS A 33 -11.67 -5.61 6.01
CA LYS A 33 -10.39 -5.35 6.67
C LYS A 33 -10.41 -4.14 7.61
N ILE A 34 -11.59 -3.63 7.96
CA ILE A 34 -11.69 -2.38 8.74
C ILE A 34 -10.97 -2.44 10.09
N SER A 35 -10.97 -3.60 10.77
CA SER A 35 -10.24 -3.78 12.02
C SER A 35 -8.74 -3.59 11.81
N ASP A 36 -8.17 -4.24 10.79
CA ASP A 36 -6.75 -4.13 10.46
C ASP A 36 -6.39 -2.70 10.05
N ILE A 37 -7.25 -2.02 9.29
CA ILE A 37 -7.05 -0.63 8.87
C ILE A 37 -6.96 0.30 10.09
N LYS A 38 -7.88 0.15 11.06
CA LYS A 38 -7.87 0.95 12.30
C LYS A 38 -6.59 0.76 13.12
N ASP A 39 -6.07 -0.47 13.17
CA ASP A 39 -4.80 -0.75 13.86
C ASP A 39 -3.63 -0.06 13.14
N LEU A 40 -3.58 -0.16 11.81
CA LEU A 40 -2.51 0.40 10.99
C LEU A 40 -2.47 1.94 10.99
N VAL A 41 -3.64 2.59 11.13
CA VAL A 41 -3.77 4.06 11.23
C VAL A 41 -2.95 4.63 12.39
N ASN A 42 -2.81 3.88 13.50
CA ASN A 42 -2.03 4.31 14.66
C ASN A 42 -0.53 4.03 14.51
N ILE A 43 -0.15 3.09 13.64
CA ILE A 43 1.24 2.64 13.45
C ILE A 43 1.97 3.54 12.45
N PHE A 44 1.33 3.90 11.34
CA PHE A 44 1.99 4.60 10.25
C PHE A 44 1.64 6.09 10.21
N SER A 45 2.65 6.94 10.02
CA SER A 45 2.46 8.35 9.68
C SER A 45 2.02 8.49 8.21
N LEU A 46 1.39 9.61 7.87
CA LEU A 46 1.06 9.93 6.47
C LEU A 46 2.31 9.97 5.59
N SER A 47 3.44 10.46 6.12
CA SER A 47 4.70 10.49 5.38
C SER A 47 5.17 9.08 4.99
N LYS A 48 5.07 8.12 5.90
CA LYS A 48 5.39 6.71 5.64
C LYS A 48 4.45 6.11 4.60
N LEU A 49 3.14 6.31 4.75
CA LEU A 49 2.14 5.81 3.80
C LEU A 49 2.38 6.37 2.38
N ASN A 50 2.67 7.66 2.26
CA ASN A 50 3.05 8.28 0.99
C ASN A 50 4.37 7.73 0.43
N GLY A 51 5.32 7.39 1.29
CA GLY A 51 6.55 6.69 0.91
C GLY A 51 6.26 5.32 0.31
N MET A 52 5.38 4.53 0.96
CA MET A 52 4.97 3.21 0.47
C MET A 52 4.28 3.28 -0.89
N ILE A 53 3.42 4.29 -1.14
CA ILE A 53 2.81 4.51 -2.46
C ILE A 53 3.88 4.68 -3.55
N LYS A 54 4.94 5.45 -3.29
CA LYS A 54 6.04 5.64 -4.24
C LYS A 54 6.79 4.33 -4.50
N VAL A 55 7.01 3.53 -3.46
CA VAL A 55 7.66 2.22 -3.59
C VAL A 55 6.82 1.26 -4.46
N VAL A 56 5.49 1.27 -4.31
CA VAL A 56 4.59 0.50 -5.19
C VAL A 56 4.69 0.97 -6.63
N ASP A 57 4.67 2.29 -6.88
CA ASP A 57 4.77 2.84 -8.24
C ASP A 57 6.12 2.50 -8.91
N ASP A 58 7.22 2.56 -8.16
CA ASP A 58 8.54 2.13 -8.65
C ASP A 58 8.58 0.62 -8.97
N THR A 59 7.91 -0.18 -8.16
CA THR A 59 7.79 -1.63 -8.38
C THR A 59 6.99 -1.92 -9.63
N ARG A 60 5.89 -1.17 -9.86
CA ARG A 60 5.11 -1.24 -11.10
C ARG A 60 5.97 -0.97 -12.33
N LYS A 61 6.80 0.08 -12.31
CA LYS A 61 7.74 0.39 -13.40
C LYS A 61 8.77 -0.74 -13.60
N THR A 62 9.26 -1.32 -12.51
CA THR A 62 10.23 -2.42 -12.52
C THR A 62 9.66 -3.66 -13.20
N LEU A 63 8.42 -4.03 -12.86
CA LEU A 63 7.72 -5.17 -13.47
C LEU A 63 7.43 -4.95 -14.96
N LYS A 64 7.04 -3.72 -15.36
CA LYS A 64 6.86 -3.36 -16.78
C LYS A 64 8.13 -3.50 -17.62
N ASN A 65 9.30 -3.45 -16.99
CA ASN A 65 10.59 -3.68 -17.64
C ASN A 65 11.00 -5.16 -17.67
N ASN A 66 10.05 -6.10 -17.50
CA ASN A 66 10.24 -7.55 -17.53
C ASN A 66 11.25 -8.08 -16.50
N VAL A 67 11.40 -7.40 -15.37
CA VAL A 67 12.16 -7.93 -14.22
C VAL A 67 11.39 -9.10 -13.61
N ASN A 68 12.11 -10.09 -13.08
CA ASN A 68 11.51 -11.21 -12.36
C ASN A 68 10.56 -10.72 -11.25
N SER A 69 9.30 -11.15 -11.29
CA SER A 69 8.26 -10.65 -10.41
C SER A 69 8.53 -10.94 -8.93
N SER A 70 9.06 -12.13 -8.61
CA SER A 70 9.42 -12.49 -7.23
C SER A 70 10.48 -11.56 -6.66
N LEU A 71 11.54 -11.29 -7.44
CA LEU A 71 12.58 -10.34 -7.03
C LEU A 71 12.00 -8.93 -6.85
N ALA A 72 11.18 -8.46 -7.80
CA ALA A 72 10.56 -7.14 -7.73
C ALA A 72 9.72 -6.97 -6.45
N PHE A 73 8.90 -7.96 -6.10
CA PHE A 73 8.08 -7.92 -4.88
C PHE A 73 8.93 -8.01 -3.59
N ILE A 74 9.99 -8.82 -3.56
CA ILE A 74 10.90 -8.86 -2.41
C ILE A 74 11.54 -7.49 -2.20
N THR A 75 12.05 -6.88 -3.27
CA THR A 75 12.64 -5.54 -3.21
C THR A 75 11.61 -4.48 -2.79
N MET A 76 10.37 -4.58 -3.24
CA MET A 76 9.28 -3.68 -2.84
C MET A 76 9.07 -3.71 -1.32
N VAL A 77 8.92 -4.90 -0.74
CA VAL A 77 8.66 -5.04 0.71
C VAL A 77 9.85 -4.53 1.53
N LEU A 78 11.08 -4.79 1.10
CA LEU A 78 12.28 -4.25 1.77
C LEU A 78 12.28 -2.71 1.75
N ARG A 79 12.04 -2.11 0.59
CA ARG A 79 11.99 -0.64 0.44
C ARG A 79 10.84 -0.02 1.23
N MET A 80 9.72 -0.73 1.42
CA MET A 80 8.60 -0.27 2.26
C MET A 80 8.94 -0.22 3.76
N GLN A 81 9.89 -1.02 4.23
CA GLN A 81 10.35 -0.95 5.63
C GLN A 81 11.27 0.25 5.88
N GLU A 82 11.97 0.71 4.84
CA GLU A 82 12.98 1.78 4.93
C GLU A 82 12.37 3.20 4.90
N VAL A 83 11.10 3.34 4.50
CA VAL A 83 10.40 4.64 4.38
C VAL A 83 9.82 5.18 5.69
#